data_AF-H1G7G7-F1
#
_entry.id   AF-H1G7G7-F1
#
_cell.length_a   1.000
_cell.length_b   1.000
_cell.length_c   1.000
_cell.angle_alpha   90.00
_cell.angle_beta   90.00
_cell.angle_gamma   90.00
#
_symmetry.space_group_name_H-M   'P 1'
#
loop_
_entity.id
_entity.type
_entity.pdbx_description
1 polymer ?
#
loop_
_entity_poly.entity_id
_entity_poly.type
_entity_poly.pdbx_seq_one_letter_code
_entity_poly.pdbx_strand_id
1 'polypeptide(L)'
;MTAETAPSLVAAVRVLRPDIEEAGALRWVRRRKDAVGDGLHRLRGLLPDLLTDGVLTVTACQIALGLTPLLPALREIAAPWLDQLPPPLGFAHRRGGGGSTPSLDPHTMGPDPPGSGA
;
A
#
# COMPACT_ATOMS: atom_id res chain seq x y z
N MET A 1 0.02 -3.62 19.40
CA MET A 1 1.38 -3.35 18.86
C MET A 1 1.26 -3.14 17.36
N THR A 2 1.77 -2.03 16.83
CA THR A 2 1.80 -1.77 15.38
C THR A 2 3.17 -2.18 14.82
N ALA A 3 3.29 -2.26 13.50
CA ALA A 3 4.59 -2.48 12.86
C ALA A 3 5.56 -1.29 12.97
N GLU A 4 5.10 -0.15 13.51
CA GLU A 4 5.92 1.04 13.79
C GLU A 4 6.49 1.01 15.22
N THR A 5 5.75 0.46 16.18
CA THR A 5 6.14 0.42 17.60
C THR A 5 6.75 -0.93 18.03
N ALA A 6 6.87 -1.89 17.11
CA ALA A 6 7.44 -3.19 17.41
C ALA A 6 8.98 -3.12 17.51
N PRO A 7 9.61 -3.91 18.40
CA PRO A 7 11.07 -3.90 18.56
C PRO A 7 11.82 -4.40 17.32
N SER A 8 11.14 -5.17 16.46
CA SER A 8 11.63 -5.57 15.15
C SER A 8 10.47 -5.87 14.21
N LEU A 9 10.74 -5.89 12.90
CA LEU A 9 9.74 -6.27 11.90
C LEU A 9 9.33 -7.75 12.05
N VAL A 10 10.27 -8.61 12.46
CA VAL A 10 10.01 -10.03 12.78
C VAL A 10 9.05 -10.15 13.96
N ALA A 11 9.25 -9.35 15.02
CA ALA A 11 8.32 -9.32 16.15
C ALA A 11 6.93 -8.82 15.73
N ALA A 12 6.86 -7.82 14.84
CA ALA A 12 5.58 -7.33 14.31
C ALA A 12 4.82 -8.40 13.51
N VAL A 13 5.50 -9.14 12.62
CA VAL A 13 4.81 -10.14 11.77
C VAL A 13 4.23 -11.29 12.55
N ARG A 14 4.92 -11.75 13.61
CA ARG A 14 4.44 -12.83 14.48
C ARG A 14 3.11 -12.50 15.17
N VAL A 15 2.83 -11.22 15.40
CA VAL A 15 1.56 -10.75 15.98
C VAL A 15 0.53 -10.42 14.90
N LEU A 16 0.94 -9.80 13.80
CA LEU A 16 0.01 -9.30 12.78
C LEU A 16 -0.49 -10.37 11.82
N ARG A 17 0.35 -11.37 11.50
CA ARG A 17 0.08 -12.42 10.51
C ARG A 17 0.64 -13.78 10.96
N PRO A 18 0.16 -14.33 12.09
CA PRO A 18 0.59 -15.66 12.57
C PRO A 18 0.11 -16.80 11.67
N ASP A 19 -0.81 -16.53 10.76
CA ASP A 19 -1.48 -17.47 9.86
C ASP A 19 -0.64 -17.91 8.65
N ILE A 20 0.50 -17.26 8.39
CA ILE A 20 1.34 -17.51 7.23
C ILE A 20 2.82 -17.61 7.61
N GLU A 21 3.60 -18.20 6.70
CA GLU A 21 5.05 -18.35 6.85
C GLU A 21 5.76 -17.00 7.00
N GLU A 22 6.80 -16.95 7.84
CA GLU A 22 7.42 -15.71 8.33
C GLU A 22 7.95 -14.84 7.18
N ALA A 23 8.58 -15.43 6.15
CA ALA A 23 9.05 -14.66 4.99
C ALA A 23 7.89 -14.05 4.20
N GLY A 24 6.78 -14.78 4.05
CA GLY A 24 5.53 -14.27 3.48
C GLY A 24 4.95 -13.11 4.29
N ALA A 25 4.91 -13.25 5.61
CA ALA A 25 4.43 -12.25 6.54
C ALA A 25 5.27 -10.96 6.49
N LEU A 26 6.60 -11.09 6.42
CA LEU A 26 7.53 -9.96 6.26
C LEU A 26 7.26 -9.19 4.97
N ARG A 27 7.14 -9.90 3.84
CA ARG A 27 6.79 -9.26 2.55
C ARG A 27 5.46 -8.52 2.64
N TRP A 28 4.46 -9.12 3.28
CA TRP A 28 3.15 -8.51 3.46
C TRP A 28 3.21 -7.24 4.31
N VAL A 29 3.88 -7.27 5.47
CA VAL A 29 4.00 -6.10 6.35
C VAL A 29 4.79 -4.98 5.66
N ARG A 30 5.91 -5.28 5.00
CA ARG A 30 6.68 -4.27 4.25
C ARG A 30 5.82 -3.55 3.22
N ARG A 31 5.19 -4.31 2.33
CA ARG A 31 4.29 -3.75 1.29
C ARG A 31 3.18 -2.88 1.88
N ARG A 32 2.69 -3.22 3.08
CA ARG A 32 1.62 -2.49 3.75
C ARG A 32 2.13 -1.25 4.49
N LYS A 33 3.34 -1.27 5.04
CA LYS A 33 4.02 -0.08 5.58
C LYS A 33 4.31 0.92 4.46
N ASP A 34 4.94 0.45 3.38
CA ASP A 34 5.30 1.28 2.23
C ASP A 34 4.04 1.93 1.62
N ALA A 35 2.97 1.14 1.46
CA ALA A 35 1.66 1.63 1.02
C ALA A 35 1.11 2.81 1.80
N VAL A 36 1.17 2.70 3.12
CA VAL A 36 0.63 3.70 4.03
C VAL A 36 1.52 4.92 4.02
N GLY A 37 2.86 4.72 4.03
CA GLY A 37 3.82 5.81 3.88
C GLY A 37 3.61 6.61 2.59
N ASP A 38 3.49 5.94 1.44
CA ASP A 38 3.21 6.57 0.16
C ASP A 38 1.89 7.35 0.18
N GLY A 39 0.85 6.77 0.79
CA GLY A 39 -0.45 7.40 0.94
C GLY A 39 -0.37 8.68 1.79
N LEU A 40 0.27 8.62 2.94
CA LEU A 40 0.47 9.77 3.83
C LEU A 40 1.30 10.87 3.14
N HIS A 41 2.34 10.50 2.40
CA HIS A 41 3.17 11.45 1.68
C HIS A 41 2.38 12.20 0.60
N ARG A 42 1.57 11.48 -0.20
CA ARG A 42 0.67 12.12 -1.18
C ARG A 42 -0.39 12.99 -0.51
N LEU A 43 -0.96 12.51 0.59
CA LEU A 43 -1.99 13.25 1.31
C LEU A 43 -1.43 14.58 1.87
N ARG A 44 -0.18 14.61 2.33
CA ARG A 44 0.49 15.85 2.73
C ARG A 44 0.63 16.85 1.59
N GLY A 45 0.85 16.38 0.36
CA GLY A 45 0.86 17.24 -0.82
C GLY A 45 -0.52 17.82 -1.16
N LEU A 46 -1.60 17.11 -0.83
CA LEU A 46 -2.98 17.55 -1.08
C LEU A 46 -3.56 18.41 0.04
N LEU A 47 -3.18 18.12 1.29
CA LEU A 47 -3.69 18.73 2.52
C LEU A 47 -2.52 19.16 3.43
N PRO A 48 -1.69 20.12 2.99
CA PRO A 48 -0.51 20.54 3.75
C PRO A 48 -0.87 21.16 5.12
N ASP A 49 -2.03 21.81 5.22
CA ASP A 49 -2.49 22.42 6.48
C ASP A 49 -2.87 21.37 7.54
N LEU A 50 -3.29 20.17 7.09
CA LEU A 50 -3.64 19.08 7.98
C LEU A 50 -2.41 18.27 8.41
N LEU A 51 -1.52 17.98 7.46
CA LEU A 51 -0.31 17.20 7.69
C LEU A 51 0.91 18.12 7.66
N THR A 52 1.24 18.68 8.82
CA THR A 52 2.38 19.59 9.00
C THR A 52 3.73 18.93 8.68
N ASP A 53 4.78 19.76 8.62
CA ASP A 53 6.16 19.33 8.39
C ASP A 53 6.71 18.51 9.56
N GLY A 54 6.32 17.24 9.61
CA GLY A 54 6.71 16.29 10.64
C GLY A 54 6.92 14.88 10.11
N VAL A 55 7.20 13.97 11.04
CA VAL A 55 7.37 12.53 10.75
C VAL A 55 6.03 11.95 10.29
N LEU A 56 5.99 11.38 9.09
CA LEU A 56 4.79 10.76 8.49
C LEU A 56 4.66 9.28 8.88
N THR A 57 4.59 9.00 10.18
CA THR A 57 4.21 7.67 10.68
C THR A 57 2.74 7.68 11.09
N VAL A 58 2.09 6.51 11.06
CA VAL A 58 0.71 6.37 11.53
C VAL A 58 0.60 6.85 12.97
N THR A 59 1.51 6.44 13.84
CA THR A 59 1.49 6.85 15.25
C THR A 59 1.69 8.37 15.42
N ALA A 60 2.61 9.01 14.69
CA ALA A 60 2.80 10.45 14.79
C ALA A 60 1.56 11.22 14.31
N CYS A 61 0.97 10.82 13.18
CA CYS A 61 -0.25 11.43 12.66
C CYS A 61 -1.46 11.20 13.59
N GLN A 62 -1.59 10.03 14.20
CA GLN A 62 -2.62 9.77 15.21
C GLN A 62 -2.54 10.75 16.39
N ILE A 63 -1.32 10.97 16.90
CA ILE A 63 -1.07 11.87 18.03
C ILE A 63 -1.35 13.33 17.61
N ALA A 64 -0.81 13.76 16.47
CA ALA A 64 -0.92 15.14 15.99
C ALA A 64 -2.37 15.53 15.67
N LEU A 65 -3.16 14.61 15.10
CA LEU A 65 -4.53 14.86 14.67
C LEU A 65 -5.59 14.45 15.71
N GLY A 66 -5.22 13.68 16.73
CA GLY A 66 -6.16 13.10 17.69
C GLY A 66 -7.12 12.06 17.08
N LEU A 67 -6.79 11.49 15.93
CA LEU A 67 -7.67 10.60 15.17
C LEU A 67 -7.33 9.12 15.41
N THR A 68 -8.29 8.34 15.92
CA THR A 68 -8.17 6.88 16.06
C THR A 68 -9.49 6.20 15.74
N PRO A 69 -9.59 5.36 14.68
CA PRO A 69 -8.53 4.92 13.78
C PRO A 69 -8.16 5.97 12.70
N LEU A 70 -6.87 6.19 12.46
CA LEU A 70 -6.38 7.22 11.54
C LEU A 70 -6.76 6.99 10.07
N LEU A 71 -6.50 5.79 9.53
CA LEU A 71 -6.61 5.56 8.08
C LEU A 71 -8.05 5.71 7.55
N PRO A 72 -9.10 5.18 8.22
CA PRO A 72 -10.48 5.46 7.82
C PRO A 72 -10.83 6.94 7.90
N ALA A 73 -10.43 7.64 8.97
CA ALA A 73 -10.68 9.06 9.12
C ALA A 73 -9.98 9.90 8.03
N LEU A 74 -8.71 9.61 7.72
CA LEU A 74 -8.00 10.27 6.62
C LEU A 74 -8.65 9.98 5.27
N ARG A 75 -9.19 8.79 5.07
CA ARG A 75 -9.91 8.44 3.84
C ARG A 75 -11.20 9.24 3.68
N GLU A 76 -11.93 9.49 4.76
CA GLU A 76 -13.12 10.35 4.75
C GLU A 76 -12.76 11.81 4.47
N ILE A 77 -11.73 12.33 5.13
CA ILE A 77 -11.22 13.68 4.89
C ILE A 77 -10.73 13.83 3.44
N ALA A 78 -10.08 12.80 2.92
CA ALA A 78 -9.56 12.76 1.56
C ALA A 78 -10.59 12.35 0.50
N ALA A 79 -11.88 12.26 0.84
CA ALA A 79 -12.94 11.82 -0.07
C ALA A 79 -12.90 12.50 -1.45
N PRO A 80 -12.64 13.83 -1.57
CA PRO A 80 -12.53 14.48 -2.87
C PRO A 80 -11.35 14.02 -3.76
N TRP A 81 -10.35 13.34 -3.19
CA TRP A 81 -9.12 12.94 -3.88
C TRP A 81 -8.87 11.44 -3.90
N LEU A 82 -9.87 10.60 -3.62
CA LEU A 82 -9.70 9.14 -3.58
C LEU A 82 -9.16 8.56 -4.89
N ASP A 83 -9.51 9.16 -6.03
CA ASP A 83 -9.05 8.72 -7.35
C ASP A 83 -7.56 9.03 -7.62
N GLN A 84 -6.95 9.89 -6.80
CA GLN A 84 -5.53 10.27 -6.90
C GLN A 84 -4.66 9.53 -5.88
N LEU A 85 -5.28 9.01 -4.82
CA LEU A 85 -4.59 8.34 -3.72
C LEU A 85 -4.50 6.83 -3.96
N PRO A 86 -3.35 6.20 -3.70
CA PRO A 86 -3.22 4.75 -3.82
C PRO A 86 -3.91 4.05 -2.65
N PRO A 87 -4.27 2.77 -2.81
CA PRO A 87 -4.65 1.93 -1.68
C PRO A 87 -3.54 1.90 -0.63
N PRO A 88 -3.88 2.01 0.68
CA PRO A 88 -5.22 1.82 1.24
C PRO A 88 -6.07 3.09 1.37
N LEU A 89 -5.53 4.28 1.09
CA LEU A 89 -6.27 5.54 1.30
C LEU A 89 -7.27 5.81 0.18
N GLY A 90 -6.90 5.55 -1.07
CA GLY A 90 -7.76 5.76 -2.23
C GLY A 90 -7.88 4.54 -3.15
N PHE A 91 -8.24 4.80 -4.40
CA PHE A 91 -8.49 3.80 -5.43
C PHE A 91 -7.50 3.84 -6.59
N ALA A 92 -6.62 4.85 -6.62
CA ALA A 92 -5.67 5.02 -7.70
C ALA A 92 -4.77 3.79 -7.82
N HIS A 93 -4.57 3.30 -9.04
CA HIS A 93 -3.57 2.26 -9.26
C HIS A 93 -2.22 2.72 -8.74
N ARG A 94 -1.56 1.88 -7.93
CA ARG A 94 -0.15 2.13 -7.62
C ARG A 94 0.59 2.06 -8.94
N ARG A 95 1.22 3.17 -9.33
CA ARG A 95 2.26 3.12 -10.37
C ARG A 95 3.30 2.17 -9.82
N GLY A 96 3.30 0.93 -10.31
CA GLY A 96 4.16 -0.12 -9.80
C GLY A 96 5.60 0.39 -9.81
N GLY A 97 6.32 0.19 -8.70
CA GLY A 97 7.76 0.37 -8.69
C GLY A 97 8.33 -0.45 -9.83
N GLY A 98 8.82 0.24 -10.86
CA GLY A 98 9.26 -0.36 -12.11
C GLY A 98 10.47 -1.25 -11.87
N GLY A 99 10.23 -2.53 -11.61
CA GLY A 99 11.01 -3.55 -12.28
C GLY A 99 10.52 -3.53 -13.72
N SER A 100 11.31 -2.96 -14.62
CA SER A 100 11.14 -3.19 -16.06
C SER A 100 11.36 -4.69 -16.31
N THR A 101 10.35 -5.53 -16.05
CA THR A 101 10.23 -6.75 -16.82
C THR A 101 9.89 -6.28 -18.24
N PRO A 102 10.69 -6.63 -19.26
CA PRO A 102 10.27 -6.37 -20.62
C PRO A 102 8.89 -6.98 -20.78
N SER A 103 7.98 -6.24 -21.40
CA SER A 103 6.73 -6.80 -21.90
C SER A 103 7.10 -7.98 -22.79
N LEU A 104 7.15 -9.18 -22.23
CA LEU A 104 6.97 -10.38 -23.00
C LEU A 104 5.50 -10.32 -23.39
N ASP A 105 5.29 -10.26 -24.70
CA ASP A 105 4.01 -10.14 -25.36
C ASP A 105 2.90 -10.93 -24.63
N PRO A 106 1.65 -10.43 -24.62
CA PRO A 106 0.53 -11.21 -24.11
C PRO A 106 0.57 -12.60 -24.74
N HIS A 107 0.63 -13.65 -23.92
CA HIS A 107 0.56 -15.03 -24.39
C HIS A 107 -0.61 -15.16 -25.37
N THR A 108 -0.29 -15.43 -26.64
CA THR A 108 -1.28 -15.78 -27.65
C THR A 108 -1.82 -17.16 -27.28
N MET A 109 -2.91 -17.18 -26.53
CA MET A 109 -3.73 -18.38 -26.36
C MET A 109 -4.81 -18.32 -27.43
N GLY A 110 -4.41 -18.54 -28.67
CA GLY A 110 -5.31 -18.80 -29.79
C GLY A 110 -5.39 -20.31 -30.03
N PRO A 111 -6.57 -20.87 -30.31
CA PRO A 111 -6.69 -22.28 -30.67
C PRO A 111 -5.84 -22.57 -31.92
N ASP A 112 -5.16 -23.71 -31.91
CA ASP A 112 -4.39 -24.21 -33.05
C ASP A 112 -5.34 -24.32 -34.26
N PRO A 113 -5.04 -23.70 -35.42
CA PRO A 113 -5.92 -23.78 -36.58
C PRO A 113 -6.02 -25.24 -37.05
N PRO A 114 -7.22 -25.71 -37.45
CA PRO A 114 -7.40 -27.09 -37.88
C PRO A 114 -6.51 -27.37 -39.10
N GLY A 115 -5.68 -28.41 -38.98
CA GLY A 115 -4.80 -28.86 -40.04
C GLY A 115 -5.59 -29.13 -41.32
N SER A 116 -5.23 -28.44 -42.40
CA SER A 116 -5.74 -28.76 -43.73
C SER A 116 -5.21 -30.13 -44.13
N GLY A 117 -6.07 -31.14 -44.05
CA GLY A 117 -5.83 -32.43 -44.68
C GLY A 117 -5.84 -32.28 -46.20
N ALA A 118 -4.83 -32.87 -46.83
CA ALA A 118 -4.81 -33.28 -48.23
C ALA A 118 -3.97 -34.55 -48.33
#